data_AF-A0A9X1ZID1-F1
#
_entry.id   AF-A0A9X1ZID1-F1
#
_cell.length_a   1.000
_cell.length_b   1.000
_cell.length_c   1.000
_cell.angle_alpha   90.00
_cell.angle_beta   90.00
_cell.angle_gamma   90.00
#
_symmetry.space_group_name_H-M   'P 1'
#
loop_
_entity.id
_entity.type
_entity.pdbx_description
1 polymer ?
#
loop_
_entity_poly.entity_id
_entity_poly.type
_entity_poly.pdbx_seq_one_letter_code
_entity_poly.pdbx_strand_id
1 'polypeptide(L)'
;MLKKLGLSLLILTSSFSVLATEKAVIGSTAKMSVAHAELSYTARIDTGAVNTSLHAYDIVVEGGSAKKMKDNVGKMVSFTTENNAGETKRLTAKIVKTSTVSNSQGTETRYMVDLDLGFKGKERTVRVNLRDRSHMDYKLLIGRNWLKDRYVVDVSEKKIIGPTAPISIVESGLIFKTRIDTGAVENSLHAFDMKIDNEDPDMEKNVGKIIHFTTENEKGESHVVKSRIVETSLIRNAQGSEIRYMVELNIGEPGQEYKVKVNLRDRSKMSYKLLIGRNWLQGHYIVDVSR
;
A
#
# COMPACT_ATOMS: atom_id res chain seq x y z
N MET A 1 12.99 66.50 40.06
CA MET A 1 13.63 65.18 39.81
C MET A 1 12.57 64.10 39.99
N LEU A 2 12.20 63.36 38.94
CA LEU A 2 11.68 61.98 39.03
C LEU A 2 11.63 61.41 37.59
N LYS A 3 12.56 60.51 37.24
CA LYS A 3 12.55 59.77 35.97
C LYS A 3 11.73 58.48 36.18
N LYS A 4 10.70 58.26 35.37
CA LYS A 4 9.96 56.99 35.27
C LYS A 4 10.84 55.98 34.51
N LEU A 5 11.15 54.86 35.15
CA LEU A 5 11.80 53.70 34.52
C LEU A 5 10.71 52.69 34.16
N GLY A 6 10.47 52.47 32.87
CA GLY A 6 9.56 51.44 32.38
C GLY A 6 10.29 50.11 32.29
N LEU A 7 9.85 49.11 33.05
CA LEU A 7 10.36 47.74 32.99
C LEU A 7 9.60 46.99 31.88
N SER A 8 10.26 46.73 30.76
CA SER A 8 9.74 45.88 29.68
C SER A 8 9.99 44.41 30.04
N LEU A 9 8.92 43.67 30.28
CA LEU A 9 8.97 42.23 30.54
C LEU A 9 8.98 41.49 29.20
N LEU A 10 10.16 40.98 28.81
CA LEU A 10 10.34 40.20 27.60
C LEU A 10 9.83 38.76 27.83
N ILE A 11 8.64 38.44 27.34
CA ILE A 11 8.07 37.08 27.40
C ILE A 11 8.71 36.26 26.29
N LEU A 12 9.66 35.39 26.66
CA LEU A 12 10.23 34.38 25.76
C LEU A 12 9.19 33.27 25.54
N THR A 13 8.46 33.32 24.43
CA THR A 13 7.59 32.22 24.02
C THR A 13 8.43 31.14 23.36
N SER A 14 8.71 30.05 24.07
CA SER A 14 9.32 28.85 23.50
C SER A 14 8.28 28.13 22.62
N SER A 15 8.43 28.22 21.31
CA SER A 15 7.63 27.48 20.34
C SER A 15 7.93 25.98 20.46
N PHE A 16 7.05 25.22 21.11
CA PHE A 16 7.13 23.76 21.08
C PHE A 16 6.71 23.27 19.68
N SER A 17 7.68 22.84 18.88
CA SER A 17 7.42 22.15 17.62
C SER A 17 6.86 20.77 17.95
N VAL A 18 5.56 20.56 17.71
CA VAL A 18 4.98 19.21 17.71
C VAL A 18 5.56 18.47 16.52
N LEU A 19 6.48 17.55 16.76
CA LEU A 19 6.95 16.61 15.74
C LEU A 19 5.78 15.68 15.39
N ALA A 20 5.18 15.88 14.22
CA ALA A 20 4.24 14.92 13.65
C ALA A 20 4.99 13.60 13.47
N THR A 21 4.61 12.56 14.22
CA THR A 21 5.17 11.23 14.01
C THR A 21 4.58 10.67 12.73
N GLU A 22 5.41 10.55 11.69
CA GLU A 22 4.97 9.94 10.43
C GLU A 22 4.51 8.50 10.69
N LYS A 23 3.26 8.22 10.31
CA LYS A 23 2.69 6.86 10.38
C LYS A 23 3.07 6.11 9.12
N ALA A 24 3.59 4.89 9.28
CA ALA A 24 3.85 4.01 8.15
C ALA A 24 2.55 3.42 7.59
N VAL A 25 2.53 3.09 6.31
CA VAL A 25 1.39 2.39 5.69
C VAL A 25 1.59 0.87 5.79
N ILE A 26 0.52 0.15 6.13
CA ILE A 26 0.47 -1.31 6.16
C ILE A 26 -0.80 -1.79 5.43
N GLY A 27 -0.71 -2.90 4.72
CA GLY A 27 -1.85 -3.48 4.01
C GLY A 27 -2.91 -4.10 4.95
N SER A 28 -3.99 -4.62 4.37
CA SER A 28 -4.96 -5.49 5.08
C SER A 28 -4.32 -6.80 5.58
N THR A 29 -3.20 -7.19 4.99
CA THR A 29 -2.33 -8.29 5.43
C THR A 29 -0.86 -7.85 5.42
N ALA A 30 -0.01 -8.53 6.21
CA ALA A 30 1.42 -8.25 6.24
C ALA A 30 2.24 -9.48 6.66
N LYS A 31 3.47 -9.59 6.14
CA LYS A 31 4.47 -10.53 6.67
C LYS A 31 5.03 -9.99 7.98
N MET A 32 4.89 -10.78 9.03
CA MET A 32 5.27 -10.43 10.40
C MET A 32 6.20 -11.51 10.98
N SER A 33 7.26 -11.11 11.68
CA SER A 33 8.08 -12.04 12.46
C SER A 33 7.61 -12.10 13.91
N VAL A 34 7.85 -13.25 14.56
CA VAL A 34 7.80 -13.39 16.02
C VAL A 34 9.22 -13.70 16.49
N ALA A 35 9.92 -12.73 17.09
CA ALA A 35 11.38 -12.75 17.25
C ALA A 35 11.93 -13.97 18.01
N HIS A 36 11.13 -14.55 18.92
CA HIS A 36 11.50 -15.75 19.69
C HIS A 36 11.07 -17.07 19.06
N ALA A 37 10.16 -17.00 18.08
CA ALA A 37 9.77 -18.18 17.31
C ALA A 37 10.71 -18.43 16.14
N GLU A 38 11.37 -17.38 15.65
CA GLU A 38 12.07 -17.35 14.36
C GLU A 38 11.15 -17.73 13.19
N LEU A 39 9.84 -17.58 13.39
CA LEU A 39 8.81 -17.88 12.41
C LEU A 39 8.28 -16.61 11.75
N SER A 40 8.04 -16.71 10.44
CA SER A 40 7.37 -15.70 9.63
C SER A 40 5.90 -16.05 9.45
N TYR A 41 5.01 -15.09 9.70
CA TYR A 41 3.56 -15.25 9.59
C TYR A 41 3.03 -14.34 8.49
N THR A 42 2.07 -14.84 7.71
CA THR A 42 1.14 -13.94 7.02
C THR A 42 0.08 -13.53 8.04
N ALA A 43 0.13 -12.29 8.50
CA ALA A 43 -0.78 -11.77 9.50
C ALA A 43 -1.93 -10.99 8.86
N ARG A 44 -3.12 -11.12 9.44
CA ARG A 44 -4.26 -10.24 9.15
C ARG A 44 -4.15 -8.96 9.98
N ILE A 45 -4.29 -7.81 9.34
CA ILE A 45 -4.35 -6.52 10.00
C ILE A 45 -5.82 -6.20 10.28
N ASP A 46 -6.16 -6.10 11.56
CA ASP A 46 -7.55 -5.97 12.01
C ASP A 46 -7.73 -4.72 12.87
N THR A 47 -8.20 -3.65 12.23
CA THR A 47 -8.51 -2.38 12.92
C THR A 47 -9.73 -2.49 13.84
N GLY A 48 -10.56 -3.52 13.69
CA GLY A 48 -11.69 -3.82 14.58
C GLY A 48 -11.26 -4.48 15.90
N ALA A 49 -10.14 -5.21 15.88
CA ALA A 49 -9.60 -5.87 17.07
C ALA A 49 -8.80 -4.91 17.98
N VAL A 50 -9.12 -4.90 19.28
CA VAL A 50 -8.32 -4.17 20.29
C VAL A 50 -6.93 -4.78 20.44
N ASN A 51 -6.86 -6.10 20.54
CA ASN A 51 -5.66 -6.84 20.91
C ASN A 51 -5.21 -7.78 19.77
N THR A 52 -3.91 -7.82 19.55
CA THR A 52 -3.22 -8.85 18.75
C THR A 52 -3.46 -10.25 19.32
N SER A 53 -3.57 -11.24 18.45
CA SER A 53 -3.77 -12.65 18.82
C SER A 53 -2.89 -13.57 17.97
N LEU A 54 -2.26 -14.55 18.61
CA LEU A 54 -1.42 -15.56 17.98
C LEU A 54 -2.04 -16.95 18.12
N HIS A 55 -1.91 -17.75 17.07
CA HIS A 55 -2.25 -19.16 17.12
C HIS A 55 -1.36 -19.87 18.13
N ALA A 56 -1.99 -20.45 19.15
CA ALA A 56 -1.34 -21.23 20.17
C ALA A 56 -2.20 -22.43 20.55
N TYR A 57 -1.57 -23.59 20.66
CA TYR A 57 -2.16 -24.84 21.14
C TYR A 57 -1.17 -25.53 22.10
N ASP A 58 -1.56 -26.67 22.67
CA ASP A 58 -0.78 -27.37 23.72
C ASP A 58 -0.34 -26.43 24.86
N ILE A 59 -1.27 -25.57 25.30
CA ILE A 59 -1.01 -24.54 26.30
C ILE A 59 -0.92 -25.19 27.69
N VAL A 60 0.26 -25.16 28.29
CA VAL A 60 0.57 -25.74 29.60
C VAL A 60 1.09 -24.65 30.53
N VAL A 61 0.37 -24.42 31.64
CA VAL A 61 0.81 -23.51 32.71
C VAL A 61 1.76 -24.27 33.64
N GLU A 62 2.97 -23.74 33.85
CA GLU A 62 3.95 -24.35 34.74
C GLU A 62 3.47 -24.36 36.20
N GLY A 63 3.70 -25.47 36.90
CA GLY A 63 3.16 -25.69 38.25
C GLY A 63 1.66 -25.96 38.30
N GLY A 64 1.04 -26.22 37.14
CA GLY A 64 -0.39 -26.57 37.02
C GLY A 64 -1.31 -25.35 36.88
N SER A 65 -2.44 -25.56 36.19
CA SER A 65 -3.44 -24.52 36.00
C SER A 65 -4.36 -24.39 37.22
N ALA A 66 -4.50 -23.18 37.72
CA ALA A 66 -5.52 -22.84 38.71
C ALA A 66 -6.94 -22.96 38.12
N LYS A 67 -7.94 -23.05 39.01
CA LYS A 67 -9.36 -23.16 38.65
C LYS A 67 -9.88 -21.95 37.88
N LYS A 68 -9.41 -20.74 38.19
CA LYS A 68 -9.71 -19.53 37.41
C LYS A 68 -8.45 -19.10 36.66
N MET A 69 -8.56 -18.84 35.36
CA MET A 69 -7.40 -18.44 34.54
C MET A 69 -6.67 -17.21 35.08
N LYS A 70 -7.41 -16.24 35.66
CA LYS A 70 -6.81 -15.03 36.24
C LYS A 70 -5.83 -15.32 37.38
N ASP A 71 -6.01 -16.44 38.09
CA ASP A 71 -5.16 -16.84 39.21
C ASP A 71 -3.83 -17.45 38.72
N ASN A 72 -3.69 -17.69 37.40
CA ASN A 72 -2.43 -18.09 36.77
C ASN A 72 -1.60 -16.88 36.29
N VAL A 73 -2.09 -15.64 36.43
CA VAL A 73 -1.30 -14.44 36.08
C VAL A 73 -0.03 -14.43 36.93
N GLY A 74 1.10 -14.20 36.26
CA GLY A 74 2.44 -14.25 36.86
C GLY A 74 3.16 -15.59 36.67
N LYS A 75 2.45 -16.69 36.39
CA LYS A 75 3.06 -17.99 36.06
C LYS A 75 3.63 -18.00 34.64
N MET A 76 4.56 -18.91 34.40
CA MET A 76 5.03 -19.23 33.04
C MET A 76 4.02 -20.14 32.35
N VAL A 77 3.85 -19.94 31.04
CA VAL A 77 3.04 -20.77 30.17
C VAL A 77 3.87 -21.20 28.97
N SER A 78 3.86 -22.50 28.69
CA SER A 78 4.45 -23.09 27.50
C SER A 78 3.35 -23.39 26.49
N PHE A 79 3.56 -23.08 25.21
CA PHE A 79 2.59 -23.31 24.15
C PHE A 79 3.28 -23.55 22.81
N THR A 80 2.63 -24.27 21.91
CA THR A 80 3.09 -24.47 20.54
C THR A 80 2.38 -23.48 19.62
N THR A 81 3.12 -22.84 18.72
CA THR A 81 2.58 -22.00 17.66
C THR A 81 2.99 -22.56 16.30
N GLU A 82 2.14 -22.33 15.30
CA GLU A 82 2.34 -22.77 13.92
C GLU A 82 2.06 -21.58 12.99
N ASN A 83 2.90 -21.39 11.96
CA ASN A 83 2.68 -20.37 10.93
C ASN A 83 1.86 -20.90 9.73
N ASN A 84 1.65 -20.06 8.72
CA ASN A 84 0.88 -20.44 7.52
C ASN A 84 1.55 -21.54 6.67
N ALA A 85 2.84 -21.81 6.86
CA ALA A 85 3.59 -22.84 6.15
C ALA A 85 3.61 -24.18 6.90
N GLY A 86 2.96 -24.28 8.07
CA GLY A 86 3.00 -25.46 8.93
C GLY A 86 4.26 -25.57 9.79
N GLU A 87 5.12 -24.56 9.80
CA GLU A 87 6.32 -24.54 10.65
C GLU A 87 5.89 -24.28 12.10
N THR A 88 6.37 -25.12 13.02
CA THR A 88 5.97 -25.08 14.42
C THR A 88 7.13 -24.69 15.33
N LYS A 89 6.80 -24.00 16.43
CA LYS A 89 7.75 -23.72 17.52
C LYS A 89 7.04 -23.78 18.86
N ARG A 90 7.69 -24.39 19.84
CA ARG A 90 7.27 -24.32 21.24
C ARG A 90 7.94 -23.13 21.93
N LEU A 91 7.12 -22.30 22.56
CA LEU A 91 7.52 -21.08 23.26
C LEU A 91 7.12 -21.15 24.72
N THR A 92 7.84 -20.43 25.57
CA THR A 92 7.54 -20.27 26.99
C THR A 92 7.57 -18.79 27.32
N ALA A 93 6.48 -18.27 27.92
CA ALA A 93 6.36 -16.87 28.26
C ALA A 93 5.57 -16.67 29.56
N LYS A 94 5.72 -15.51 30.19
CA LYS A 94 4.98 -15.17 31.42
C LYS A 94 3.56 -14.74 31.09
N ILE A 95 2.56 -15.29 31.79
CA ILE A 95 1.18 -14.82 31.70
C ILE A 95 1.12 -13.43 32.37
N VAL A 96 0.87 -12.39 31.58
CA VAL A 96 0.81 -11.01 32.09
C VAL A 96 -0.61 -10.57 32.41
N LYS A 97 -1.62 -11.16 31.73
CA LYS A 97 -3.04 -10.82 31.91
C LYS A 97 -3.92 -11.94 31.35
N THR A 98 -5.20 -11.94 31.70
CA THR A 98 -6.24 -12.65 30.95
C THR A 98 -7.17 -11.67 30.25
N SER A 99 -7.58 -11.97 29.02
CA SER A 99 -8.57 -11.17 28.28
C SER A 99 -9.81 -12.01 28.02
N THR A 100 -10.97 -11.49 28.41
CA THR A 100 -12.25 -12.04 27.96
C THR A 100 -12.62 -11.34 26.66
N VAL A 101 -12.83 -12.13 25.60
CA VAL A 101 -13.20 -11.66 24.27
C VAL A 101 -14.59 -12.20 23.97
N SER A 102 -15.51 -11.30 23.66
CA SER A 102 -16.87 -11.64 23.23
C SER A 102 -17.05 -11.28 21.77
N ASN A 103 -17.59 -12.20 20.98
CA ASN A 103 -17.98 -11.96 19.60
C ASN A 103 -19.30 -12.71 19.31
N SER A 104 -19.72 -12.71 18.04
CA SER A 104 -20.93 -13.40 17.58
C SER A 104 -20.91 -14.93 17.80
N GLN A 105 -19.74 -15.51 18.07
CA GLN A 105 -19.55 -16.95 18.31
C GLN A 105 -19.47 -17.30 19.80
N GLY A 106 -19.58 -16.31 20.70
CA GLY A 106 -19.59 -16.52 22.15
C GLY A 106 -18.51 -15.73 22.89
N THR A 107 -18.32 -16.11 24.16
CA THR A 107 -17.35 -15.49 25.06
C THR A 107 -16.23 -16.47 25.38
N GLU A 108 -14.99 -16.04 25.20
CA GLU A 108 -13.79 -16.84 25.44
C GLU A 108 -12.80 -16.05 26.30
N THR A 109 -12.23 -16.67 27.33
CA THR A 109 -11.14 -16.05 28.12
C THR A 109 -9.80 -16.64 27.69
N ARG A 110 -8.82 -15.77 27.43
CA ARG A 110 -7.52 -16.13 26.88
C ARG A 110 -6.38 -15.64 27.77
N TYR A 111 -5.30 -16.39 27.82
CA TYR A 111 -4.05 -15.89 28.39
C TYR A 111 -3.44 -14.83 27.47
N MET A 112 -2.87 -13.80 28.07
CA MET A 112 -2.04 -12.80 27.40
C MET A 112 -0.61 -12.96 27.85
N VAL A 113 0.30 -12.94 26.88
CA VAL A 113 1.75 -12.90 27.08
C VAL A 113 2.32 -11.71 26.31
N ASP A 114 3.49 -11.23 26.70
CA ASP A 114 4.22 -10.23 25.92
C ASP A 114 5.10 -10.94 24.88
N LEU A 115 4.95 -10.57 23.61
CA LEU A 115 5.76 -11.09 22.50
C LEU A 115 6.28 -9.96 21.63
N ASP A 116 7.48 -10.16 21.09
CA ASP A 116 8.12 -9.26 20.13
C ASP A 116 7.69 -9.60 18.71
N LEU A 117 6.99 -8.65 18.09
CA LEU A 117 6.48 -8.77 16.73
C LEU A 117 7.18 -7.79 15.81
N GLY A 118 7.69 -8.29 14.68
CA GLY A 118 8.47 -7.50 13.72
C GLY A 118 7.77 -7.27 12.39
N PHE A 119 7.92 -6.06 11.84
CA PHE A 119 7.49 -5.69 10.48
C PHE A 119 8.58 -4.86 9.81
N LYS A 120 9.01 -5.26 8.61
CA LYS A 120 10.07 -4.59 7.83
C LYS A 120 11.32 -4.24 8.68
N GLY A 121 11.78 -5.19 9.49
CA GLY A 121 12.96 -5.03 10.35
C GLY A 121 12.77 -4.19 11.62
N LYS A 122 11.56 -3.69 11.90
CA LYS A 122 11.24 -3.01 13.16
C LYS A 122 10.47 -3.94 14.07
N GLU A 123 10.99 -4.18 15.26
CA GLU A 123 10.36 -5.04 16.27
C GLU A 123 9.71 -4.24 17.39
N ARG A 124 8.66 -4.83 17.97
CA ARG A 124 7.94 -4.24 19.10
C ARG A 124 7.31 -5.32 19.98
N THR A 125 7.55 -5.20 21.27
CA THR A 125 6.83 -5.95 22.30
C THR A 125 5.38 -5.49 22.42
N VAL A 126 4.44 -6.42 22.33
CA VAL A 126 3.02 -6.18 22.60
C VAL A 126 2.40 -7.33 23.35
N ARG A 127 1.29 -7.05 24.04
CA ARG A 127 0.43 -8.09 24.61
C ARG A 127 -0.29 -8.84 23.50
N VAL A 128 -0.16 -10.16 23.52
CA VAL A 128 -0.75 -11.07 22.54
C VAL A 128 -1.64 -12.08 23.26
N ASN A 129 -2.88 -12.21 22.79
CA ASN A 129 -3.75 -13.30 23.22
C ASN A 129 -3.27 -14.62 22.61
N LEU A 130 -3.13 -15.65 23.44
CA LEU A 130 -2.93 -17.02 23.00
C LEU A 130 -4.30 -17.65 22.71
N ARG A 131 -4.49 -18.17 21.49
CA ARG A 131 -5.76 -18.79 21.07
C ARG A 131 -5.52 -19.91 20.08
N ASP A 132 -6.30 -20.97 20.16
CA ASP A 132 -6.42 -21.89 19.04
C ASP A 132 -7.08 -21.18 17.82
N ARG A 133 -6.37 -21.22 16.70
CA ARG A 133 -6.73 -20.64 15.40
C ARG A 133 -6.41 -21.65 14.28
N SER A 134 -6.35 -22.94 14.61
CA SER A 134 -6.08 -24.04 13.69
C SER A 134 -7.02 -24.01 12.47
N HIS A 135 -8.29 -23.68 12.67
CA HIS A 135 -9.29 -23.55 11.60
C HIS A 135 -9.32 -22.19 10.87
N MET A 136 -8.41 -21.26 11.19
CA MET A 136 -8.37 -19.93 10.56
C MET A 136 -7.23 -19.82 9.55
N ASP A 137 -7.47 -19.08 8.47
CA ASP A 137 -6.47 -18.79 7.43
C ASP A 137 -5.25 -18.05 7.99
N TYR A 138 -5.50 -17.09 8.90
CA TYR A 138 -4.45 -16.27 9.48
C TYR A 138 -4.14 -16.72 10.91
N LYS A 139 -2.94 -17.29 11.09
CA LYS A 139 -2.41 -17.75 12.38
C LYS A 139 -1.97 -16.59 13.28
N LEU A 140 -1.72 -15.41 12.72
CA LEU A 140 -1.45 -14.17 13.45
C LEU A 140 -2.46 -13.09 13.05
N LEU A 141 -3.03 -12.41 14.05
CA LEU A 141 -3.91 -11.26 13.87
C LEU A 141 -3.30 -10.06 14.60
N ILE A 142 -3.07 -8.96 13.89
CA ILE A 142 -2.52 -7.72 14.43
C ILE A 142 -3.66 -6.74 14.75
N GLY A 143 -3.80 -6.41 16.04
CA GLY A 143 -4.83 -5.51 16.52
C GLY A 143 -4.33 -4.07 16.73
N ARG A 144 -5.24 -3.19 17.17
CA ARG A 144 -4.95 -1.78 17.42
C ARG A 144 -3.84 -1.56 18.45
N ASN A 145 -3.64 -2.44 19.43
CA ASN A 145 -2.56 -2.31 20.40
C ASN A 145 -1.16 -2.31 19.77
N TRP A 146 -0.98 -2.95 18.60
CA TRP A 146 0.25 -2.90 17.84
C TRP A 146 0.26 -1.78 16.79
N LEU A 147 -0.89 -1.49 16.15
CA LEU A 147 -1.02 -0.50 15.06
C LEU A 147 -1.04 0.96 15.52
N LYS A 148 -1.70 1.23 16.66
CA LYS A 148 -2.06 2.58 17.11
C LYS A 148 -0.82 3.49 17.16
N ASP A 149 -1.03 4.74 16.73
CA ASP A 149 -0.05 5.84 16.69
C ASP A 149 1.11 5.68 15.70
N ARG A 150 1.20 4.52 15.01
CA ARG A 150 2.35 4.20 14.15
C ARG A 150 1.99 3.81 12.72
N TYR A 151 0.79 3.27 12.51
CA TYR A 151 0.39 2.76 11.21
C TYR A 151 -0.96 3.31 10.74
N VAL A 152 -1.07 3.51 9.43
CA VAL A 152 -2.32 3.66 8.70
C VAL A 152 -2.54 2.37 7.92
N VAL A 153 -3.74 1.79 8.03
CA VAL A 153 -4.09 0.56 7.31
C VAL A 153 -4.69 0.94 5.97
N ASP A 154 -4.00 0.58 4.90
CA ASP A 154 -4.48 0.72 3.54
C ASP A 154 -5.05 -0.60 3.05
N VAL A 155 -6.36 -0.61 2.83
CA VAL A 155 -7.11 -1.78 2.34
C VAL A 155 -7.23 -1.81 0.83
N SER A 156 -6.70 -0.81 0.13
CA SER A 156 -6.88 -0.66 -1.32
C SER A 156 -6.04 -1.63 -2.16
N GLU A 157 -5.20 -2.47 -1.54
CA GLU A 157 -4.28 -3.43 -2.18
C GLU A 157 -3.42 -2.82 -3.30
N LYS A 158 -3.28 -1.48 -3.32
CA LYS A 158 -2.57 -0.76 -4.36
C LYS A 158 -1.08 -1.08 -4.30
N LYS A 159 -0.52 -1.36 -5.47
CA LYS A 159 0.91 -1.60 -5.61
C LYS A 159 1.70 -0.32 -5.42
N ILE A 160 2.92 -0.43 -4.90
CA ILE A 160 3.83 0.70 -4.81
C ILE A 160 4.65 0.78 -6.10
N ILE A 161 4.62 1.92 -6.78
CA ILE A 161 5.40 2.21 -7.99
C ILE A 161 6.37 3.36 -7.72
N GLY A 162 7.58 3.29 -8.29
CA GLY A 162 8.57 4.36 -8.20
C GLY A 162 8.21 5.56 -9.09
N PRO A 163 9.02 6.64 -9.07
CA PRO A 163 8.83 7.78 -9.98
C PRO A 163 9.03 7.41 -11.45
N THR A 164 9.69 6.29 -11.72
CA THR A 164 9.77 5.65 -13.04
C THR A 164 9.57 4.15 -12.93
N ALA A 165 8.98 3.52 -13.94
CA ALA A 165 8.78 2.07 -14.00
C ALA A 165 8.80 1.53 -15.44
N PRO A 166 9.17 0.26 -15.66
CA PRO A 166 8.93 -0.42 -16.93
C PRO A 166 7.44 -0.74 -17.07
N ILE A 167 6.81 -0.27 -18.14
CA ILE A 167 5.37 -0.44 -18.39
C ILE A 167 5.17 -1.03 -19.78
N SER A 168 4.40 -2.12 -19.88
CA SER A 168 3.99 -2.75 -21.13
C SER A 168 2.77 -2.05 -21.72
N ILE A 169 2.70 -2.02 -23.05
CA ILE A 169 1.47 -1.74 -23.80
C ILE A 169 1.17 -2.97 -24.65
N VAL A 170 0.12 -3.72 -24.28
CA VAL A 170 -0.20 -5.03 -24.87
C VAL A 170 -0.39 -4.93 -26.38
N GLU A 171 -1.11 -3.90 -26.85
CA GLU A 171 -1.43 -3.70 -28.27
C GLU A 171 -0.19 -3.48 -29.15
N SER A 172 0.92 -3.04 -28.56
CA SER A 172 2.19 -2.85 -29.28
C SER A 172 3.19 -3.99 -29.04
N GLY A 173 3.02 -4.76 -27.95
CA GLY A 173 4.02 -5.71 -27.45
C GLY A 173 5.28 -5.05 -26.87
N LEU A 174 5.34 -3.72 -26.78
CA LEU A 174 6.52 -2.97 -26.34
C LEU A 174 6.50 -2.71 -24.83
N ILE A 175 7.70 -2.60 -24.26
CA ILE A 175 7.93 -2.14 -22.89
C ILE A 175 8.59 -0.75 -22.95
N PHE A 176 8.04 0.19 -22.19
CA PHE A 176 8.47 1.58 -22.11
C PHE A 176 9.12 1.86 -20.76
N LYS A 177 10.24 2.59 -20.77
CA LYS A 177 10.72 3.24 -19.55
C LYS A 177 9.80 4.42 -19.29
N THR A 178 8.95 4.32 -18.28
CA THR A 178 7.81 5.22 -18.11
C THR A 178 8.01 6.14 -16.94
N ARG A 179 7.64 7.41 -17.12
CA ARG A 179 7.58 8.37 -16.00
C ARG A 179 6.22 8.31 -15.33
N ILE A 180 6.23 8.18 -14.01
CA ILE A 180 5.04 8.30 -13.18
C ILE A 180 4.89 9.76 -12.76
N ASP A 181 3.94 10.46 -13.35
CA ASP A 181 3.77 11.91 -13.20
C ASP A 181 2.48 12.23 -12.46
N THR A 182 2.58 12.36 -11.14
CA THR A 182 1.45 12.75 -10.28
C THR A 182 0.95 14.17 -10.57
N GLY A 183 1.71 15.01 -11.29
CA GLY A 183 1.31 16.33 -11.74
C GLY A 183 0.38 16.30 -12.96
N ALA A 184 0.50 15.28 -13.80
CA ALA A 184 -0.35 15.10 -14.98
C ALA A 184 -1.72 14.48 -14.62
N VAL A 185 -2.79 15.00 -15.22
CA VAL A 185 -4.12 14.39 -15.10
C VAL A 185 -4.19 13.09 -15.90
N GLU A 186 -3.66 13.10 -17.11
CA GLU A 186 -3.86 12.05 -18.11
C GLU A 186 -2.57 11.35 -18.51
N ASN A 187 -2.70 10.08 -18.89
CA ASN A 187 -1.64 9.32 -19.55
C ASN A 187 -1.37 9.89 -20.95
N SER A 188 -0.11 9.88 -21.37
CA SER A 188 0.32 10.37 -22.70
C SER A 188 1.32 9.42 -23.33
N LEU A 189 1.04 8.99 -24.56
CA LEU A 189 1.86 8.07 -25.34
C LEU A 189 2.45 8.76 -26.56
N HIS A 190 3.72 8.44 -26.85
CA HIS A 190 4.37 8.78 -28.10
C HIS A 190 3.67 8.10 -29.26
N ALA A 191 3.11 8.90 -30.15
CA ALA A 191 2.50 8.45 -31.39
C ALA A 191 2.91 9.39 -32.53
N PHE A 192 3.19 8.81 -33.69
CA PHE A 192 3.48 9.51 -34.94
C PHE A 192 2.87 8.73 -36.12
N ASP A 193 2.96 9.27 -37.34
CA ASP A 193 2.33 8.71 -38.54
C ASP A 193 0.85 8.37 -38.36
N MET A 194 0.12 9.25 -37.65
CA MET A 194 -1.29 9.06 -37.34
C MET A 194 -2.15 9.18 -38.61
N LYS A 195 -3.04 8.20 -38.82
CA LYS A 195 -4.02 8.17 -39.91
C LYS A 195 -5.37 7.73 -39.38
N ILE A 196 -6.44 8.43 -39.75
CA ILE A 196 -7.79 8.14 -39.30
C ILE A 196 -8.62 7.65 -40.49
N ASP A 197 -9.33 6.54 -40.30
CA ASP A 197 -10.24 6.02 -41.32
C ASP A 197 -11.38 7.02 -41.55
N ASN A 198 -11.51 7.54 -42.77
CA ASN A 198 -12.48 8.58 -43.15
C ASN A 198 -12.38 9.85 -42.29
N GLU A 199 -11.16 10.38 -42.12
CA GLU A 199 -10.87 11.56 -41.32
C GLU A 199 -11.76 12.78 -41.65
N ASP A 200 -12.26 13.43 -40.61
CA ASP A 200 -12.92 14.74 -40.67
C ASP A 200 -11.94 15.82 -40.16
N PRO A 201 -11.90 17.01 -40.77
CA PRO A 201 -11.10 18.12 -40.25
C PRO A 201 -11.43 18.51 -38.81
N ASP A 202 -12.66 18.29 -38.37
CA ASP A 202 -13.08 18.47 -36.99
C ASP A 202 -12.72 17.24 -36.15
N MET A 203 -11.79 17.41 -35.20
CA MET A 203 -11.32 16.32 -34.34
C MET A 203 -12.45 15.64 -33.58
N GLU A 204 -13.47 16.38 -33.12
CA GLU A 204 -14.57 15.79 -32.33
C GLU A 204 -15.42 14.83 -33.18
N LYS A 205 -15.58 15.12 -34.47
CA LYS A 205 -16.30 14.22 -35.41
C LYS A 205 -15.54 12.94 -35.74
N ASN A 206 -14.28 12.84 -35.32
CA ASN A 206 -13.50 11.61 -35.45
C ASN A 206 -13.67 10.66 -34.27
N VAL A 207 -14.34 11.06 -33.19
CA VAL A 207 -14.66 10.16 -32.08
C VAL A 207 -15.46 8.97 -32.59
N GLY A 208 -15.06 7.76 -32.17
CA GLY A 208 -15.60 6.50 -32.65
C GLY A 208 -14.94 5.97 -33.93
N LYS A 209 -14.17 6.77 -34.67
CA LYS A 209 -13.40 6.28 -35.83
C LYS A 209 -12.15 5.52 -35.38
N ILE A 210 -11.58 4.77 -36.32
CA ILE A 210 -10.36 4.02 -36.12
C ILE A 210 -9.17 4.93 -36.45
N ILE A 211 -8.19 4.95 -35.55
CA ILE A 211 -6.90 5.60 -35.75
C ILE A 211 -5.80 4.53 -35.83
N HIS A 212 -4.93 4.70 -36.81
CA HIS A 212 -3.68 3.99 -37.00
C HIS A 212 -2.54 4.92 -36.60
N PHE A 213 -1.62 4.47 -35.77
CA PHE A 213 -0.46 5.27 -35.37
C PHE A 213 0.75 4.39 -35.09
N THR A 214 1.94 4.90 -35.37
CA THR A 214 3.19 4.24 -34.97
C THR A 214 3.58 4.74 -33.58
N THR A 215 3.94 3.82 -32.69
CA THR A 215 4.57 4.15 -31.41
C THR A 215 5.96 3.54 -31.34
N GLU A 216 6.86 4.18 -30.60
CA GLU A 216 8.26 3.77 -30.45
C GLU A 216 8.69 3.97 -28.98
N ASN A 217 9.39 2.99 -28.42
CA ASN A 217 9.94 3.08 -27.07
C ASN A 217 11.32 3.75 -27.03
N GLU A 218 11.90 3.90 -25.83
CA GLU A 218 13.21 4.54 -25.66
C GLU A 218 14.38 3.77 -26.30
N LYS A 219 14.16 2.53 -26.76
CA LYS A 219 15.17 1.69 -27.44
C LYS A 219 15.09 1.78 -28.97
N GLY A 220 14.11 2.52 -29.52
CA GLY A 220 13.87 2.57 -30.96
C GLY A 220 13.05 1.39 -31.50
N GLU A 221 12.46 0.57 -30.62
CA GLU A 221 11.55 -0.50 -31.03
C GLU A 221 10.20 0.13 -31.35
N SER A 222 9.69 -0.07 -32.57
CA SER A 222 8.47 0.56 -33.06
C SER A 222 7.39 -0.45 -33.46
N HIS A 223 6.12 -0.09 -33.26
CA HIS A 223 4.97 -0.88 -33.70
C HIS A 223 3.84 0.01 -34.21
N VAL A 224 3.11 -0.45 -35.24
CA VAL A 224 1.89 0.20 -35.72
C VAL A 224 0.70 -0.32 -34.91
N VAL A 225 0.06 0.58 -34.16
CA VAL A 225 -1.11 0.27 -33.34
C VAL A 225 -2.37 0.76 -34.07
N LYS A 226 -3.42 -0.06 -34.01
CA LYS A 226 -4.77 0.28 -34.47
C LYS A 226 -5.70 0.33 -33.26
N SER A 227 -6.35 1.47 -33.03
CA SER A 227 -7.30 1.62 -31.93
C SER A 227 -8.46 2.53 -32.30
N ARG A 228 -9.52 2.53 -31.47
CA ARG A 228 -10.67 3.41 -31.64
C ARG A 228 -10.45 4.71 -30.87
N ILE A 229 -10.71 5.83 -31.50
CA ILE A 229 -10.76 7.13 -30.82
C ILE A 229 -11.97 7.12 -29.88
N VAL A 230 -11.75 7.29 -28.58
CA VAL A 230 -12.82 7.28 -27.58
C VAL A 230 -13.28 8.67 -27.19
N GLU A 231 -12.40 9.66 -27.25
CA GLU A 231 -12.71 11.08 -27.04
C GLU A 231 -11.54 11.95 -27.52
N THR A 232 -11.72 13.27 -27.45
CA THR A 232 -10.63 14.25 -27.55
C THR A 232 -10.38 14.86 -26.16
N SER A 233 -9.14 15.26 -25.89
CA SER A 233 -8.79 15.97 -24.66
C SER A 233 -8.05 17.26 -24.95
N LEU A 234 -8.45 18.33 -24.26
CA LEU A 234 -7.77 19.63 -24.29
C LEU A 234 -6.66 19.64 -23.24
N ILE A 235 -5.43 19.53 -23.72
CA ILE A 235 -4.23 19.56 -22.87
C ILE A 235 -3.74 21.00 -22.76
N ARG A 236 -3.70 21.53 -21.53
CA ARG A 236 -3.15 22.84 -21.22
C ARG A 236 -1.80 22.70 -20.54
N ASN A 237 -0.80 23.39 -21.04
CA ASN A 237 0.52 23.48 -20.41
C ASN A 237 1.05 24.91 -20.49
N ALA A 238 2.24 25.15 -19.93
CA ALA A 238 2.87 26.47 -19.94
C ALA A 238 3.17 27.00 -21.35
N GLN A 239 3.21 26.13 -22.37
CA GLN A 239 3.50 26.46 -23.76
C GLN A 239 2.24 26.66 -24.62
N GLY A 240 1.04 26.44 -24.07
CA GLY A 240 -0.22 26.65 -24.77
C GLY A 240 -1.26 25.56 -24.52
N SER A 241 -2.26 25.51 -25.39
CA SER A 241 -3.31 24.48 -25.37
C SER A 241 -3.25 23.66 -26.65
N GLU A 242 -3.45 22.35 -26.53
CA GLU A 242 -3.39 21.39 -27.64
C GLU A 242 -4.52 20.38 -27.47
N ILE A 243 -5.32 20.12 -28.50
CA ILE A 243 -6.33 19.05 -28.50
C ILE A 243 -5.66 17.77 -28.99
N ARG A 244 -5.90 16.66 -28.29
CA ARG A 244 -5.35 15.34 -28.64
C ARG A 244 -6.44 14.30 -28.71
N TYR A 245 -6.28 13.33 -29.60
CA TYR A 245 -7.09 12.12 -29.58
C TYR A 245 -6.73 11.25 -28.37
N MET A 246 -7.75 10.68 -27.75
CA MET A 246 -7.61 9.64 -26.75
C MET A 246 -8.05 8.29 -27.29
N VAL A 247 -7.28 7.27 -26.95
CA VAL A 247 -7.59 5.86 -27.24
C VAL A 247 -7.55 5.07 -25.94
N GLU A 248 -8.16 3.89 -25.92
CA GLU A 248 -7.99 2.94 -24.84
C GLU A 248 -6.97 1.87 -25.22
N LEU A 249 -5.99 1.63 -24.35
CA LEU A 249 -4.97 0.59 -24.49
C LEU A 249 -4.84 -0.18 -23.17
N ASN A 250 -4.34 -1.42 -23.23
CA ASN A 250 -4.00 -2.21 -22.05
C ASN A 250 -2.56 -1.89 -21.64
N ILE A 251 -2.42 -1.16 -20.53
CA ILE A 251 -1.16 -0.60 -20.04
C ILE A 251 -0.93 -1.05 -18.59
N GLY A 252 0.27 -1.50 -18.25
CA GLY A 252 0.64 -1.80 -16.87
C GLY A 252 2.03 -2.38 -16.69
N GLU A 253 2.34 -2.84 -15.47
CA GLU A 253 3.52 -3.70 -15.29
C GLU A 253 3.30 -5.01 -16.06
N PRO A 254 4.34 -5.63 -16.66
CA PRO A 254 4.19 -6.89 -17.39
C PRO A 254 3.42 -7.96 -16.59
N GLY A 255 2.31 -8.43 -17.15
CA GLY A 255 1.40 -9.41 -16.53
C GLY A 255 0.34 -8.82 -15.60
N GLN A 256 0.26 -7.50 -15.48
CA GLN A 256 -0.77 -6.78 -14.73
C GLN A 256 -1.17 -5.49 -15.44
N GLU A 257 -1.69 -5.64 -16.65
CA GLU A 257 -2.16 -4.55 -17.50
C GLU A 257 -3.64 -4.22 -17.26
N TYR A 258 -3.97 -2.94 -17.39
CA TYR A 258 -5.33 -2.43 -17.24
C TYR A 258 -5.72 -1.64 -18.48
N LYS A 259 -6.98 -1.78 -18.91
CA LYS A 259 -7.53 -0.97 -20.00
C LYS A 259 -7.70 0.48 -19.53
N VAL A 260 -6.96 1.40 -20.14
CA VAL A 260 -6.90 2.80 -19.71
C VAL A 260 -6.92 3.75 -20.89
N LYS A 261 -7.45 4.95 -20.65
CA LYS A 261 -7.38 6.04 -21.64
C LYS A 261 -6.00 6.67 -21.67
N VAL A 262 -5.50 6.91 -22.88
CA VAL A 262 -4.22 7.56 -23.15
C VAL A 262 -4.36 8.53 -24.31
N ASN A 263 -3.83 9.74 -24.15
CA ASN A 263 -3.75 10.69 -25.26
C ASN A 263 -2.53 10.40 -26.14
N LEU A 264 -2.71 10.58 -27.44
CA LEU A 264 -1.68 10.37 -28.45
C LEU A 264 -0.99 11.70 -28.78
N ARG A 265 0.35 11.72 -28.75
CA ARG A 265 1.16 12.91 -29.07
C ARG A 265 2.49 12.52 -29.70
N ASP A 266 2.99 13.34 -30.61
CA ASP A 266 4.42 13.28 -30.93
C ASP A 266 5.26 13.74 -29.71
N ARG A 267 6.07 12.81 -29.22
CA ARG A 267 7.00 12.96 -28.09
C ARG A 267 8.41 12.56 -28.50
N SER A 268 8.73 12.61 -29.80
CA SER A 268 10.03 12.27 -30.38
C SER A 268 11.19 12.94 -29.64
N LYS A 269 11.03 14.21 -29.27
CA LYS A 269 12.01 15.02 -28.53
C LYS A 269 12.00 14.86 -27.01
N MET A 270 11.12 14.04 -26.43
CA MET A 270 11.00 13.86 -24.98
C MET A 270 11.77 12.63 -24.50
N SER A 271 12.27 12.70 -23.27
CA SER A 271 13.04 11.60 -22.65
C SER A 271 12.20 10.37 -22.29
N TYR A 272 10.89 10.55 -22.07
CA TYR A 272 9.94 9.48 -21.76
C TYR A 272 8.85 9.46 -22.82
N LYS A 273 8.75 8.32 -23.52
CA LYS A 273 7.80 8.09 -24.61
C LYS A 273 6.41 7.74 -24.07
N LEU A 274 6.34 7.15 -22.88
CA LEU A 274 5.10 6.97 -22.13
C LEU A 274 5.15 7.75 -20.81
N LEU A 275 4.03 8.41 -20.48
CA LEU A 275 3.80 9.10 -19.23
C LEU A 275 2.49 8.62 -18.62
N ILE A 276 2.54 8.32 -17.33
CA ILE A 276 1.41 7.88 -16.53
C ILE A 276 0.90 9.01 -15.63
N GLY A 277 -0.36 9.37 -15.80
CA GLY A 277 -1.04 10.42 -15.05
C GLY A 277 -1.94 9.89 -13.93
N ARG A 278 -2.58 10.82 -13.21
CA ARG A 278 -3.46 10.48 -12.07
C ARG A 278 -4.68 9.64 -12.45
N ASN A 279 -5.19 9.76 -13.68
CA ASN A 279 -6.34 8.98 -14.17
C ASN A 279 -6.10 7.46 -14.13
N TRP A 280 -4.85 7.00 -14.15
CA TRP A 280 -4.51 5.60 -13.89
C TRP A 280 -4.05 5.35 -12.45
N LEU A 281 -3.20 6.24 -11.90
CA LEU A 281 -2.63 6.04 -10.55
C LEU A 281 -3.68 5.91 -9.46
N GLN A 282 -4.76 6.70 -9.52
CA GLN A 282 -5.79 6.73 -8.47
C GLN A 282 -6.49 5.39 -8.23
N GLY A 283 -6.50 4.49 -9.22
CA GLY A 283 -7.13 3.17 -9.10
C GLY A 283 -6.18 2.05 -8.68
N HIS A 284 -4.91 2.12 -9.09
CA HIS A 284 -4.05 0.92 -9.15
C HIS A 284 -2.76 1.01 -8.34
N TYR A 285 -2.24 2.23 -8.11
CA TYR A 285 -0.88 2.40 -7.59
C TYR A 285 -0.77 3.51 -6.53
N ILE A 286 0.21 3.35 -5.64
CA ILE A 286 0.75 4.36 -4.74
C ILE A 286 2.15 4.71 -5.25
N VAL A 287 2.44 6.01 -5.40
CA VAL A 287 3.76 6.46 -5.86
C VAL A 287 4.68 6.68 -4.67
N ASP A 288 5.77 5.93 -4.60
CA ASP A 288 6.86 6.12 -3.64
C ASP A 288 8.04 6.77 -4.36
N VAL A 289 8.25 8.06 -4.09
CA VAL A 289 9.31 8.87 -4.72
C VAL A 289 10.70 8.57 -4.18
N SER A 290 10.83 7.76 -3.13
CA SER A 290 12.11 7.33 -2.56
C SER A 290 12.69 6.07 -3.22
N ARG A 291 11.91 5.46 -4.12
CA ARG A 291 12.19 4.17 -4.74
C ARG A 291 12.94 4.29 -6.07
#